data_AF-A0A945K8M3-F1
#
_entry.id   AF-A0A945K8M3-F1
#
_cell.length_a   1.000
_cell.length_b   1.000
_cell.length_c   1.000
_cell.angle_alpha   90.00
_cell.angle_beta   90.00
_cell.angle_gamma   90.00
#
_symmetry.space_group_name_H-M   'P 1'
#
loop_
_entity.id
_entity.type
_entity.pdbx_description
1 polymer ?
#
loop_
_entity_poly.entity_id
_entity_poly.type
_entity_poly.pdbx_seq_one_letter_code
_entity_poly.pdbx_strand_id
1 'polypeptide(L)' 'MKKVGFYITLSFTSYLIGHLVWVVTIFSQKPLFGSEYLENFILILFFTFSGIFGLISGLILMKIEK' A
#
# COMPACT_ATOMS: atom_id res chain seq x y z
N MET A 1 -4.18 -13.01 -17.62
CA MET A 1 -4.46 -11.64 -17.10
C MET A 1 -5.07 -11.60 -15.68
N LYS A 2 -5.90 -12.58 -15.24
CA LYS A 2 -6.54 -12.56 -13.90
C LYS A 2 -5.57 -12.37 -12.72
N LYS A 3 -4.37 -12.96 -12.78
CA LYS A 3 -3.33 -12.85 -11.74
C LYS A 3 -2.74 -11.43 -11.65
N VAL A 4 -2.50 -10.77 -12.79
CA VAL A 4 -1.99 -9.38 -12.82
C VAL A 4 -3.02 -8.43 -12.25
N GLY A 5 -4.27 -8.56 -12.69
CA GLY A 5 -5.39 -7.77 -12.15
C GLY A 5 -5.50 -7.92 -10.63
N PHE A 6 -5.36 -9.13 -10.10
CA PHE A 6 -5.36 -9.36 -8.65
C PHE A 6 -4.25 -8.59 -7.92
N TYR A 7 -3.00 -8.65 -8.39
CA TYR A 7 -1.88 -7.91 -7.76
C TYR A 7 -2.04 -6.39 -7.87
N ILE A 8 -2.59 -5.89 -8.99
CA ILE A 8 -2.90 -4.46 -9.15
C ILE A 8 -3.98 -4.05 -8.16
N THR A 9 -5.07 -4.80 -8.04
CA THR A 9 -6.13 -4.52 -7.06
C THR A 9 -5.58 -4.55 -5.64
N LEU A 10 -4.68 -5.50 -5.33
CA LEU A 10 -4.06 -5.60 -4.00
C LEU A 10 -3.15 -4.40 -3.71
N SER A 11 -2.33 -3.99 -4.69
CA SER A 11 -1.46 -2.80 -4.61
C SER A 11 -2.27 -1.52 -4.42
N PHE A 12 -3.39 -1.39 -5.14
CA PHE A 12 -4.30 -0.25 -5.00
C PHE A 12 -5.00 -0.24 -3.65
N THR A 13 -5.47 -1.39 -3.18
CA THR A 13 -6.13 -1.52 -1.87
C THR A 13 -5.18 -1.17 -0.73
N SER A 14 -3.94 -1.66 -0.76
CA SER A 14 -2.96 -1.33 0.27
C SER A 14 -2.57 0.15 0.25
N TYR A 15 -2.46 0.76 -0.94
CA TYR A 15 -2.26 2.20 -1.08
C TYR A 15 -3.43 2.99 -0.48
N LEU A 16 -4.67 2.60 -0.77
CA LEU A 16 -5.86 3.28 -0.29
C LEU A 16 -5.98 3.20 1.23
N ILE A 17 -5.70 2.03 1.82
CA ILE A 17 -5.65 1.87 3.29
C ILE A 17 -4.55 2.74 3.89
N GLY A 18 -3.32 2.68 3.37
CA GLY A 18 -2.22 3.50 3.86
C GLY A 18 -2.52 4.99 3.77
N HIS A 19 -3.16 5.43 2.68
CA HIS A 19 -3.54 6.82 2.51
C HIS A 19 -4.66 7.25 3.46
N LEU A 20 -5.66 6.39 3.71
CA LEU A 20 -6.70 6.67 4.72
C LEU A 20 -6.10 6.80 6.11
N VAL A 21 -5.22 5.89 6.52
CA VAL A 21 -4.54 5.98 7.81
C VAL A 21 -3.76 7.29 7.90
N TRP A 22 -3.00 7.65 6.85
CA TRP A 22 -2.23 8.88 6.83
C TRP A 22 -3.10 10.14 6.96
N VAL A 23 -4.22 10.19 6.24
CA VAL A 23 -5.18 11.29 6.32
C VAL A 23 -5.73 11.41 7.74
N VAL A 24 -6.16 10.30 8.34
CA VAL A 24 -6.71 10.31 9.71
C VAL A 24 -5.63 10.74 10.72
N THR A 25 -4.37 10.31 10.55
CA THR A 25 -3.25 10.74 11.40
C THR A 25 -3.01 12.25 11.30
N ILE A 26 -3.08 12.85 10.11
CA ILE A 26 -2.91 14.32 9.94
C ILE A 26 -4.02 15.10 10.66
N PHE A 27 -5.26 14.62 10.58
CA PHE A 27 -6.37 15.29 11.25
C PHE A 27 -6.41 15.02 12.76
N SER A 28 -5.68 14.01 13.25
CA SER A 28 -5.61 13.68 14.66
C SER A 28 -4.54 14.50 15.37
N GLN A 29 -4.91 15.13 16.49
CA GLN A 29 -3.95 15.83 17.36
C GLN A 29 -3.12 14.87 18.24
N LYS A 30 -3.45 13.58 18.23
CA LYS A 30 -2.81 12.52 19.03
C LYS A 30 -2.57 11.29 18.16
N PRO A 31 -1.53 10.49 18.46
CA PRO A 31 -1.28 9.27 17.71
C PRO A 31 -2.43 8.28 17.88
N LEU A 32 -2.99 7.80 16.77
CA LEU A 32 -4.09 6.84 16.68
C LEU A 32 -3.75 5.49 17.32
N PHE A 33 -2.48 5.08 17.20
CA PHE A 33 -1.96 3.84 17.76
C PHE A 33 -1.14 4.05 19.03
N GLY A 34 -1.32 5.20 19.71
CA GLY A 34 -0.66 5.53 20.97
C GLY A 34 0.81 5.95 20.85
N SER A 35 1.45 5.75 19.69
CA SER A 35 2.81 6.22 19.40
C SER A 35 2.96 6.62 17.94
N GLU A 36 3.60 7.78 17.71
CA GLU A 36 3.95 8.26 16.35
C GLU A 36 4.88 7.27 15.61
N TYR A 37 5.72 6.55 16.36
CA TYR A 37 6.60 5.55 15.77
C TYR A 37 5.80 4.39 15.18
N LEU A 38 4.77 3.91 15.89
CA LEU A 38 3.92 2.83 15.41
C LEU A 38 3.09 3.26 14.20
N GLU A 39 2.56 4.48 14.20
CA GLU A 39 1.87 5.06 13.05
C GLU A 39 2.76 5.09 11.80
N ASN A 40 3.95 5.68 11.93
CA ASN A 40 4.89 5.76 10.82
C ASN A 40 5.31 4.36 10.34
N PHE A 41 5.55 3.43 11.26
CA PHE A 41 5.89 2.05 10.91
C PHE A 41 4.75 1.37 10.11
N ILE A 42 3.50 1.52 10.55
CA ILE A 42 2.33 0.98 9.86
C ILE A 42 2.19 1.59 8.46
N LEU A 43 2.35 2.91 8.33
CA LEU A 43 2.28 3.60 7.04
C LEU A 43 3.35 3.09 6.08
N ILE A 44 4.60 3.01 6.53
CA ILE A 44 5.72 2.48 5.73
C ILE A 44 5.40 1.07 5.25
N LEU A 45 4.82 0.24 6.12
CA LEU A 45 4.50 -1.15 5.81
C LEU A 45 3.42 -1.26 4.72
N PHE A 46 2.35 -0.47 4.79
CA PHE A 46 1.32 -0.43 3.75
C PHE A 46 1.83 0.08 2.40
N PHE A 47 2.63 1.17 2.39
CA PHE A 47 3.21 1.69 1.15
C PHE A 47 4.25 0.74 0.55
N THR A 48 5.03 0.08 1.38
CA THR A 48 5.99 -0.95 0.93
C THR A 48 5.25 -2.11 0.27
N PHE A 49 4.17 -2.62 0.87
CA PHE A 49 3.36 -3.66 0.24
C PHE A 49 2.73 -3.21 -1.07
N SER A 50 2.22 -1.98 -1.14
CA SER A 50 1.72 -1.41 -2.39
C SER A 50 2.80 -1.44 -3.48
N GLY A 51 4.02 -1.01 -3.16
CA GLY A 51 5.16 -1.04 -4.07
C GLY A 51 5.55 -2.46 -4.51
N ILE A 52 5.61 -3.42 -3.59
CA ILE A 52 5.94 -4.82 -3.89
C ILE A 52 4.90 -5.42 -4.84
N PHE A 53 3.60 -5.29 -4.55
CA PHE A 53 2.55 -5.84 -5.40
C PHE A 53 2.49 -5.12 -6.76
N GLY A 54 2.74 -3.81 -6.79
CA GLY A 54 2.86 -3.03 -8.02
C GLY A 54 4.00 -3.55 -8.90
N LEU A 55 5.20 -3.73 -8.34
CA LEU A 55 6.37 -4.28 -9.03
C LEU A 55 6.11 -5.68 -9.57
N ILE A 56 5.56 -6.57 -8.75
CA ILE A 56 5.22 -7.94 -9.17
C ILE A 56 4.23 -7.90 -10.34
N SER A 57 3.21 -7.05 -10.26
CA SER A 57 2.22 -6.91 -11.33
C SER A 57 2.85 -6.42 -12.64
N GLY A 58 3.74 -5.42 -12.57
CA GLY A 58 4.45 -4.87 -13.72
C GLY A 58 5.39 -5.89 -14.38
N LEU A 59 6.13 -6.65 -13.58
CA LEU A 59 7.01 -7.72 -14.08
C LEU A 59 6.22 -8.83 -14.78
N ILE A 60 5.08 -9.25 -14.20
CA ILE A 60 4.23 -10.27 -14.82
C ILE A 60 3.61 -9.73 -16.11
N LEU A 61 3.18 -8.47 -16.15
CA LEU A 61 2.61 -7.85 -17.34
C LEU A 61 3.65 -7.78 -18.47
N MET A 62 4.85 -7.28 -18.20
CA MET A 62 5.95 -7.24 -19.17
C MET A 62 6.31 -8.61 -19.73
N LYS A 63 6.20 -9.67 -18.92
CA LYS A 63 6.47 -11.04 -19.36
C LYS A 63 5.36 -11.62 -20.24
N ILE A 64 4.12 -11.13 -20.12
CA ILE A 64 2.98 -11.58 -20.94
C ILE A 64 2.97 -10.85 -22.30
N GLU A 65 3.47 -9.63 -22.35
CA GLU A 65 3.50 -8.78 -23.56
C GLU A 65 4.68 -9.09 -24.50
N LYS A 66 5.65 -9.88 -24.04
CA LYS A 66 6.81 -10.38 -24.80
C LYS A 66 6.54 -11.78 -25.35
#